data_AF-A0AAE4QHM3-F1
#
_entry.id   AF-A0AAE4QHM3-F1
#
_cell.length_a   1.000
_cell.length_b   1.000
_cell.length_c   1.000
_cell.angle_alpha   90.00
_cell.angle_beta   90.00
_cell.angle_gamma   90.00
#
_symmetry.space_group_name_H-M   'P 1'
#
loop_
_entity.id
_entity.type
_entity.pdbx_description
1 polymer ?
#
loop_
_entity_poly.entity_id
_entity_poly.type
_entity_poly.pdbx_seq_one_letter_code
_entity_poly.pdbx_strand_id
1 'polypeptide(L)'
;MKQQVKKLLLTTSVALLVAPISAYAHPGRTDANGGHTCRTNCEKWGLQYGEYHYHNKPASSSGATTPAPSSNNNGAVEAERQAEAQRNAEAEKQRAAEAQRKAEEERQRVAEEQKKAEEERQRVAEEQRKAEEAQRQADMEKGQLEGQKNGETDFKAGKNDAESHLAGKSDTYKEAFKTAYAASWSLEEQKKTHFEKGKEQGLAQETMEDSQIAPEFKPNFAEGFQVGNKERTEKIEKEQAELGEKAGKELAGKNPENREKDVYVKAYETAYEKGYKSTKKAVEKAGYKYAFENYDLKVPAKYEKNESLKKWFIEGFKSNKKAAEIREEGYKKGDSWLAFFYKNFVPSEYKEHKELYEQAIEKGKNA
;
A
#
# COMPACT_ATOMS: atom_id res chain seq x y z
N MET A 1 -13.32 -24.23 -23.56
CA MET A 1 -14.72 -24.30 -24.03
C MET A 1 -15.60 -23.16 -23.51
N LYS A 2 -15.65 -22.87 -22.20
CA LYS A 2 -16.54 -21.82 -21.63
C LYS A 2 -16.35 -20.39 -22.15
N GLN A 3 -15.14 -19.96 -22.52
CA GLN A 3 -14.89 -18.63 -23.07
C GLN A 3 -15.29 -18.48 -24.56
N GLN A 4 -15.21 -19.56 -25.34
CA GLN A 4 -15.60 -19.57 -26.75
C GLN A 4 -17.13 -19.49 -26.89
N VAL A 5 -17.87 -20.13 -25.98
CA VAL A 5 -19.35 -20.08 -25.93
C VAL A 5 -19.84 -18.68 -25.55
N LYS A 6 -19.15 -17.96 -24.65
CA LYS A 6 -19.51 -16.57 -24.29
C LYS A 6 -19.27 -15.57 -25.43
N LYS A 7 -18.18 -15.72 -26.19
CA LYS A 7 -17.93 -14.89 -27.38
C LYS A 7 -18.93 -15.17 -28.50
N LEU A 8 -19.33 -16.43 -28.70
CA LEU A 8 -20.33 -16.81 -29.70
C LEU A 8 -21.74 -16.30 -29.38
N LEU A 9 -22.14 -16.26 -28.09
CA LEU A 9 -23.43 -15.73 -27.63
C LEU A 9 -23.52 -14.19 -27.73
N LEU A 10 -22.40 -13.49 -27.52
CA LEU A 10 -22.36 -12.03 -27.60
C LEU A 10 -22.41 -11.54 -29.06
N THR A 11 -21.78 -12.25 -29.99
CA THR A 11 -21.78 -11.88 -31.42
C THR A 11 -23.11 -12.19 -32.13
N THR A 12 -23.83 -13.24 -31.74
CA THR A 12 -25.17 -13.55 -32.28
C THR A 12 -26.25 -12.57 -31.80
N SER A 13 -26.14 -12.06 -30.56
CA SER A 13 -27.12 -11.09 -30.02
C SER A 13 -27.03 -9.71 -30.68
N VAL A 14 -25.83 -9.26 -31.06
CA VAL A 14 -25.64 -7.98 -31.75
C VAL A 14 -26.04 -8.06 -33.23
N ALA A 15 -25.83 -9.21 -33.88
CA ALA A 15 -26.22 -9.41 -35.29
C ALA A 15 -27.75 -9.43 -35.51
N LEU A 16 -28.55 -9.81 -34.50
CA LEU A 16 -30.01 -9.79 -34.58
C LEU A 16 -30.63 -8.38 -34.52
N LEU A 17 -29.91 -7.39 -33.98
CA LEU A 17 -30.39 -6.01 -33.80
C LEU A 17 -30.24 -5.13 -35.04
N VAL A 18 -29.51 -5.58 -36.05
CA VAL A 18 -29.16 -4.78 -37.25
C VAL A 18 -29.77 -5.37 -38.54
N ALA A 19 -30.60 -6.41 -38.44
CA ALA A 19 -31.26 -6.98 -39.61
C ALA A 19 -32.40 -6.05 -40.09
N PRO A 20 -32.38 -5.56 -41.35
CA PRO A 20 -33.45 -4.73 -41.88
C PRO A 20 -34.73 -5.57 -42.02
N ILE A 21 -35.76 -5.18 -41.29
CA ILE A 21 -37.08 -5.80 -41.38
C ILE A 21 -37.78 -5.17 -42.59
N SER A 22 -37.89 -5.92 -43.69
CA SER A 22 -38.66 -5.48 -44.85
C SER A 22 -40.15 -5.39 -44.47
N ALA A 23 -40.66 -4.17 -44.28
CA ALA A 23 -42.08 -3.92 -44.04
C ALA A 23 -42.84 -3.87 -45.37
N TYR A 24 -43.69 -4.85 -45.62
CA TYR A 24 -44.63 -4.82 -46.74
C TYR A 24 -45.87 -4.02 -46.34
N ALA A 25 -46.07 -2.86 -46.97
CA ALA A 25 -47.27 -2.04 -46.76
C ALA A 25 -48.49 -2.74 -47.37
N HIS A 26 -49.48 -3.09 -46.54
CA HIS A 26 -50.77 -3.56 -47.02
C HIS A 26 -51.62 -2.37 -47.51
N PRO A 27 -52.51 -2.53 -48.51
CA PRO A 27 -53.55 -1.55 -48.77
C PRO A 27 -54.45 -1.49 -47.53
N GLY A 28 -54.47 -0.34 -46.86
CA GLY A 28 -55.21 -0.15 -45.61
C GLY A 28 -56.70 -0.44 -45.77
N ARG A 29 -57.35 -0.90 -44.68
CA ARG A 29 -58.81 -1.02 -44.61
C ARG A 29 -59.48 0.35 -44.80
N THR A 30 -60.68 0.35 -45.36
CA THR A 30 -61.52 1.55 -45.44
C THR A 30 -61.84 2.10 -44.05
N ASP A 31 -62.01 3.41 -43.94
CA ASP A 31 -62.43 4.04 -42.69
C ASP A 31 -63.92 3.77 -42.39
N ALA A 32 -64.43 4.36 -41.30
CA ALA A 32 -65.80 4.17 -40.83
C ALA A 32 -66.88 4.59 -41.85
N ASN A 33 -66.54 5.42 -42.84
CA ASN A 33 -67.45 5.85 -43.91
C ASN A 33 -67.35 4.95 -45.17
N GLY A 34 -66.49 3.93 -45.16
CA GLY A 34 -66.37 2.96 -46.25
C GLY A 34 -65.49 3.41 -47.42
N GLY A 35 -64.66 4.44 -47.24
CA GLY A 35 -63.68 4.91 -48.22
C GLY A 35 -62.25 4.93 -47.68
N HIS A 36 -61.29 5.39 -48.49
CA HIS A 36 -59.92 5.64 -48.04
C HIS A 36 -59.17 6.61 -48.96
N THR A 37 -58.06 7.18 -48.48
CA THR A 37 -57.15 8.01 -49.28
C THR A 37 -56.10 7.16 -50.00
N CYS A 38 -56.03 7.27 -51.33
CA CYS A 38 -54.98 6.62 -52.12
C CYS A 38 -53.62 7.33 -51.92
N ARG A 39 -52.60 6.59 -51.48
CA ARG A 39 -51.22 7.11 -51.31
C ARG A 39 -50.14 6.32 -52.05
N THR A 40 -50.51 5.30 -52.80
CA THR A 40 -49.56 4.46 -53.57
C THR A 40 -50.21 3.98 -54.86
N ASN A 41 -49.49 4.09 -55.99
CA ASN A 41 -49.92 3.63 -57.32
C ASN A 41 -51.25 4.22 -57.84
N CYS A 42 -51.63 5.43 -57.43
CA CYS A 42 -52.94 6.04 -57.73
C CYS A 42 -53.20 6.25 -59.23
N GLU A 43 -52.18 6.64 -59.98
CA GLU A 43 -52.27 6.86 -61.44
C GLU A 43 -52.68 5.59 -62.20
N LYS A 44 -52.27 4.41 -61.73
CA LYS A 44 -52.64 3.11 -62.35
C LYS A 44 -54.14 2.82 -62.23
N TRP A 45 -54.82 3.45 -61.28
CA TRP A 45 -56.24 3.34 -61.04
C TRP A 45 -57.02 4.58 -61.53
N GLY A 46 -56.35 5.50 -62.24
CA GLY A 46 -56.95 6.73 -62.76
C GLY A 46 -57.23 7.80 -61.71
N LEU A 47 -56.56 7.75 -60.54
CA LEU A 47 -56.76 8.66 -59.41
C LEU A 47 -55.52 9.53 -59.16
N GLN A 48 -55.72 10.72 -58.60
CA GLN A 48 -54.63 11.60 -58.19
C GLN A 48 -54.02 11.16 -56.85
N TYR A 49 -52.73 11.46 -56.64
CA TYR A 49 -52.05 11.15 -55.39
C TYR A 49 -52.70 11.92 -54.23
N GLY A 50 -53.17 11.20 -53.20
CA GLY A 50 -53.86 11.78 -52.06
C GLY A 50 -55.38 11.95 -52.25
N GLU A 51 -55.94 11.46 -53.35
CA GLU A 51 -57.39 11.46 -53.58
C GLU A 51 -58.10 10.43 -52.69
N TYR A 52 -59.27 10.78 -52.16
CA TYR A 52 -60.09 9.91 -51.31
C TYR A 52 -61.25 9.31 -52.11
N HIS A 53 -61.40 7.98 -52.11
CA HIS A 53 -62.42 7.28 -52.89
C HIS A 53 -63.10 6.13 -52.13
N TYR A 54 -64.29 5.75 -52.60
CA TYR A 54 -65.14 4.71 -52.01
C TYR A 54 -65.16 3.45 -52.87
N HIS A 55 -65.19 2.27 -52.24
CA HIS A 55 -65.25 0.98 -52.95
C HIS A 55 -66.66 0.46 -53.21
N ASN A 56 -67.65 0.90 -52.43
CA ASN A 56 -69.04 0.50 -52.59
C ASN A 56 -69.95 1.71 -52.75
N LYS A 57 -70.62 1.78 -53.90
CA LYS A 57 -71.68 2.74 -54.18
C LYS A 57 -72.92 2.34 -53.36
N PRO A 58 -73.51 3.21 -52.51
CA PRO A 58 -74.94 3.11 -52.26
C PRO A 58 -75.67 3.32 -53.60
N ALA A 59 -76.75 2.56 -53.80
CA ALA A 59 -77.51 2.49 -55.04
C ALA A 59 -77.89 3.87 -55.62
N SER A 60 -77.86 3.95 -56.95
CA SER A 60 -78.46 5.01 -57.76
C SER A 60 -79.95 5.17 -57.49
N SER A 61 -80.43 6.42 -57.46
CA SER A 61 -81.54 6.81 -58.33
C SER A 61 -81.50 8.31 -58.65
N SER A 62 -81.30 8.56 -59.94
CA SER A 62 -81.37 9.81 -60.68
C SER A 62 -82.75 10.45 -60.63
N GLY A 63 -82.86 11.75 -60.96
CA GLY A 63 -84.13 12.30 -61.42
C GLY A 63 -84.25 13.80 -61.28
N ALA A 64 -84.21 14.49 -62.40
CA ALA A 64 -84.27 15.94 -62.52
C ALA A 64 -85.71 16.51 -62.49
N THR A 65 -85.75 17.85 -62.50
CA THR A 65 -86.77 18.74 -63.12
C THR A 65 -87.95 19.19 -62.23
N THR A 66 -87.91 20.47 -61.87
CA THR A 66 -89.08 21.34 -61.66
C THR A 66 -89.82 21.54 -62.99
N PRO A 67 -91.17 21.49 -63.04
CA PRO A 67 -91.99 22.67 -62.69
C PRO A 67 -93.34 22.34 -61.98
N ALA A 68 -93.98 23.39 -61.44
CA ALA A 68 -95.29 23.41 -60.76
C ALA A 68 -96.49 23.32 -61.75
N PRO A 69 -97.80 23.31 -61.32
CA PRO A 69 -98.44 23.21 -59.99
C PRO A 69 -99.59 22.16 -59.91
N SER A 70 -100.18 21.91 -58.71
CA SER A 70 -101.65 21.89 -58.46
C SER A 70 -102.07 21.22 -57.11
N SER A 71 -102.63 22.07 -56.25
CA SER A 71 -103.64 21.89 -55.18
C SER A 71 -104.17 20.49 -54.79
N ASN A 72 -103.93 20.03 -53.55
CA ASN A 72 -104.87 20.17 -52.40
C ASN A 72 -104.55 19.22 -51.23
N ASN A 73 -104.74 19.76 -50.00
CA ASN A 73 -104.78 19.14 -48.66
C ASN A 73 -103.51 19.23 -47.78
N ASN A 74 -103.22 20.44 -47.26
CA ASN A 74 -102.14 20.74 -46.31
C ASN A 74 -102.68 20.96 -44.87
N GLY A 75 -103.01 19.90 -44.14
CA GLY A 75 -103.39 20.02 -42.71
C GLY A 75 -102.98 18.82 -41.87
N ALA A 76 -103.29 17.61 -42.32
CA ALA A 76 -102.89 16.38 -41.64
C ALA A 76 -101.38 16.08 -41.79
N VAL A 77 -100.82 16.35 -42.97
CA VAL A 77 -99.39 16.14 -43.26
C VAL A 77 -98.49 17.09 -42.46
N GLU A 78 -98.99 18.28 -42.11
CA GLU A 78 -98.22 19.30 -41.39
C GLU A 78 -98.18 19.03 -39.88
N ALA A 79 -99.28 18.51 -39.30
CA ALA A 79 -99.34 18.08 -37.90
C ALA A 79 -98.50 16.81 -37.63
N GLU A 80 -98.54 15.84 -38.54
CA GLU A 80 -97.72 14.62 -38.46
C GLU A 80 -96.23 14.94 -38.61
N ARG A 81 -95.87 15.86 -39.50
CA ARG A 81 -94.51 16.39 -39.67
C ARG A 81 -94.01 17.15 -38.44
N GLN A 82 -94.88 17.87 -37.72
CA GLN A 82 -94.53 18.56 -36.46
C GLN A 82 -94.33 17.57 -35.30
N ALA A 83 -95.17 16.55 -35.18
CA ALA A 83 -95.02 15.50 -34.16
C ALA A 83 -93.77 14.62 -34.41
N GLU A 84 -93.47 14.32 -35.68
CA GLU A 84 -92.24 13.64 -36.07
C GLU A 84 -91.01 14.51 -35.83
N ALA A 85 -91.08 15.82 -36.09
CA ALA A 85 -90.02 16.76 -35.75
C ALA A 85 -89.75 16.84 -34.24
N GLN A 86 -90.80 16.81 -33.40
CA GLN A 86 -90.65 16.78 -31.95
C GLN A 86 -90.02 15.47 -31.46
N ARG A 87 -90.46 14.32 -31.97
CA ARG A 87 -89.86 13.01 -31.65
C ARG A 87 -88.39 12.92 -32.08
N ASN A 88 -88.06 13.46 -33.26
CA ASN A 88 -86.68 13.54 -33.72
C ASN A 88 -85.83 14.47 -32.85
N ALA A 89 -86.36 15.64 -32.44
CA ALA A 89 -85.65 16.56 -31.55
C ALA A 89 -85.40 15.95 -30.15
N GLU A 90 -86.34 15.16 -29.63
CA GLU A 90 -86.19 14.50 -28.34
C GLU A 90 -85.24 13.30 -28.40
N ALA A 91 -85.32 12.50 -29.47
CA ALA A 91 -84.33 11.45 -29.76
C ALA A 91 -82.91 12.03 -29.96
N GLU A 92 -82.81 13.19 -30.59
CA GLU A 92 -81.53 13.90 -30.77
C GLU A 92 -80.99 14.44 -29.44
N LYS A 93 -81.84 14.98 -28.55
CA LYS A 93 -81.46 15.34 -27.18
C LYS A 93 -80.97 14.15 -26.36
N GLN A 94 -81.64 13.00 -26.45
CA GLN A 94 -81.21 11.77 -25.76
C GLN A 94 -79.87 11.27 -26.30
N ARG A 95 -79.67 11.27 -27.63
CA ARG A 95 -78.39 10.93 -28.25
C ARG A 95 -77.28 11.89 -27.84
N ALA A 96 -77.58 13.19 -27.74
CA ALA A 96 -76.62 14.19 -27.27
C ALA A 96 -76.24 13.99 -25.79
N ALA A 97 -77.20 13.68 -24.92
CA ALA A 97 -76.95 13.39 -23.52
C ALA A 97 -76.14 12.10 -23.32
N GLU A 98 -76.44 11.04 -24.09
CA GLU A 98 -75.66 9.79 -24.05
C GLU A 98 -74.23 10.00 -24.59
N ALA A 99 -74.07 10.81 -25.64
CA ALA A 99 -72.76 11.18 -26.17
C ALA A 99 -71.95 11.99 -25.14
N GLN A 100 -72.57 12.90 -24.40
CA GLN A 100 -71.91 13.62 -23.31
C GLN A 100 -71.47 12.70 -22.17
N ARG A 101 -72.32 11.76 -21.74
CA ARG A 101 -71.97 10.77 -20.70
C ARG A 101 -70.78 9.91 -21.14
N LYS A 102 -70.79 9.41 -22.38
CA LYS A 102 -69.67 8.62 -22.92
C LYS A 102 -68.38 9.45 -23.01
N ALA A 103 -68.49 10.72 -23.40
CA ALA A 103 -67.34 11.62 -23.43
C ALA A 103 -66.79 11.92 -22.03
N GLU A 104 -67.65 12.01 -21.01
CA GLU A 104 -67.25 12.20 -19.62
C GLU A 104 -66.60 10.95 -19.03
N GLU A 105 -67.17 9.77 -19.25
CA GLU A 105 -66.58 8.48 -18.85
C GLU A 105 -65.21 8.26 -19.51
N GLU A 106 -65.06 8.62 -20.79
CA GLU A 106 -63.78 8.57 -21.49
C GLU A 106 -62.76 9.55 -20.89
N ARG A 107 -63.18 10.78 -20.57
CA ARG A 107 -62.33 11.76 -19.86
C ARG A 107 -61.88 11.25 -18.49
N GLN A 108 -62.77 10.61 -17.73
CA GLN A 108 -62.43 10.03 -16.44
C GLN A 108 -61.43 8.87 -16.59
N ARG A 109 -61.62 7.99 -17.58
CA ARG A 109 -60.68 6.89 -17.87
C ARG A 109 -59.29 7.42 -18.24
N VAL A 110 -59.23 8.44 -19.11
CA VAL A 110 -57.97 9.08 -19.52
C VAL A 110 -57.30 9.76 -18.32
N ALA A 111 -58.07 10.43 -17.45
CA ALA A 111 -57.52 11.06 -16.24
C ALA A 111 -56.97 10.03 -15.24
N GLU A 112 -57.66 8.89 -15.04
CA GLU A 112 -57.17 7.80 -14.18
C GLU A 112 -55.90 7.15 -14.75
N GLU A 113 -55.84 6.95 -16.07
CA GLU A 113 -54.65 6.42 -16.75
C GLU A 113 -53.46 7.37 -16.64
N GLN A 114 -53.66 8.68 -16.81
CA GLN A 114 -52.63 9.69 -16.59
C GLN A 114 -52.12 9.69 -15.15
N LYS A 115 -53.02 9.58 -14.16
CA LYS A 115 -52.64 9.50 -12.75
C LYS A 115 -51.78 8.27 -12.46
N LYS A 116 -52.15 7.09 -12.99
CA LYS A 116 -51.35 5.86 -12.84
C LYS A 116 -49.97 5.99 -13.49
N ALA A 117 -49.90 6.59 -14.68
CA ALA A 117 -48.63 6.82 -15.37
C ALA A 117 -47.73 7.81 -14.60
N GLU A 118 -48.31 8.83 -13.95
CA GLU A 118 -47.56 9.75 -13.10
C GLU A 118 -47.05 9.09 -11.83
N GLU A 119 -47.88 8.30 -11.14
CA GLU A 119 -47.48 7.53 -9.95
C GLU A 119 -46.35 6.54 -10.27
N GLU A 120 -46.40 5.87 -11.43
CA GLU A 120 -45.32 5.00 -11.90
C GLU A 120 -44.02 5.77 -12.16
N ARG A 121 -44.09 6.94 -12.81
CA ARG A 121 -42.93 7.82 -13.02
C ARG A 121 -42.32 8.28 -11.69
N GLN A 122 -43.14 8.64 -10.72
CA GLN A 122 -42.67 9.03 -9.38
C GLN A 122 -41.98 7.86 -8.67
N ARG A 123 -42.53 6.65 -8.76
CA ARG A 123 -41.91 5.43 -8.20
C ARG A 123 -40.55 5.13 -8.82
N VAL A 124 -40.45 5.18 -10.15
CA VAL A 124 -39.17 4.95 -10.85
C VAL A 124 -38.14 6.02 -10.48
N ALA A 125 -38.55 7.30 -10.41
CA ALA A 125 -37.65 8.38 -9.99
C ALA A 125 -37.18 8.21 -8.53
N GLU A 126 -38.06 7.77 -7.63
CA GLU A 126 -37.70 7.48 -6.24
C GLU A 126 -36.72 6.30 -6.14
N GLU A 127 -36.95 5.24 -6.91
CA GLU A 127 -36.06 4.07 -6.96
C GLU A 127 -34.68 4.43 -7.50
N GLN A 128 -34.62 5.24 -8.58
CA GLN A 128 -33.36 5.76 -9.11
C GLN A 128 -32.60 6.60 -8.08
N ARG A 129 -33.30 7.49 -7.36
CA ARG A 129 -32.68 8.29 -6.29
C ARG A 129 -32.13 7.40 -5.17
N LYS A 130 -32.87 6.36 -4.76
CA LYS A 130 -32.40 5.39 -3.75
C LYS A 130 -31.17 4.62 -4.23
N ALA A 131 -31.15 4.21 -5.50
CA ALA A 131 -30.00 3.53 -6.08
C ALA A 131 -28.76 4.44 -6.15
N GLU A 132 -28.94 5.71 -6.52
CA GLU A 132 -27.86 6.71 -6.53
C GLU A 132 -27.32 6.99 -5.13
N GLU A 133 -28.20 7.14 -4.14
CA GLU A 133 -27.82 7.34 -2.74
C GLU A 133 -27.07 6.11 -2.18
N ALA A 134 -27.54 4.90 -2.47
CA ALA A 134 -26.86 3.67 -2.09
C ALA A 134 -25.48 3.55 -2.74
N GLN A 135 -25.35 3.91 -4.02
CA GLN A 135 -24.05 3.93 -4.70
C GLN A 135 -23.11 4.97 -4.08
N ARG A 136 -23.63 6.15 -3.74
CA ARG A 136 -22.87 7.21 -3.09
C ARG A 136 -22.36 6.78 -1.71
N GLN A 137 -23.19 6.11 -0.93
CA GLN A 137 -22.82 5.55 0.37
C GLN A 137 -21.74 4.47 0.23
N ALA A 138 -21.91 3.54 -0.73
CA ALA A 138 -20.92 2.50 -1.00
C ALA A 138 -19.56 3.09 -1.43
N ASP A 139 -19.58 4.11 -2.28
CA ASP A 139 -18.37 4.82 -2.70
C ASP A 139 -17.68 5.53 -1.53
N MET A 140 -18.45 6.15 -0.63
CA MET A 140 -17.93 6.80 0.56
C MET A 140 -17.26 5.80 1.52
N GLU A 141 -17.95 4.70 1.86
CA GLU A 141 -17.42 3.66 2.77
C GLU A 141 -16.17 3.01 2.18
N LYS A 142 -16.18 2.70 0.89
CA LYS A 142 -15.03 2.14 0.19
C LYS A 142 -13.86 3.13 0.17
N GLY A 143 -14.14 4.42 -0.08
CA GLY A 143 -13.15 5.48 -0.01
C GLY A 143 -12.50 5.55 1.37
N GLN A 144 -13.29 5.55 2.45
CA GLN A 144 -12.79 5.58 3.82
C GLN A 144 -11.87 4.39 4.13
N LEU A 145 -12.33 3.16 3.81
CA LEU A 145 -11.59 1.94 4.13
C LEU A 145 -10.29 1.82 3.32
N GLU A 146 -10.33 2.10 2.02
CA GLU A 146 -9.13 2.12 1.18
C GLU A 146 -8.19 3.27 1.59
N GLY A 147 -8.73 4.45 1.95
CA GLY A 147 -7.93 5.59 2.41
C GLY A 147 -7.17 5.29 3.69
N GLN A 148 -7.83 4.70 4.68
CA GLN A 148 -7.18 4.30 5.94
C GLN A 148 -6.04 3.31 5.70
N LYS A 149 -6.33 2.24 4.94
CA LYS A 149 -5.37 1.16 4.65
C LYS A 149 -4.18 1.66 3.84
N ASN A 150 -4.43 2.47 2.82
CA ASN A 150 -3.37 2.98 1.96
C ASN A 150 -2.53 3.99 2.71
N GLY A 151 -3.12 4.87 3.53
CA GLY A 151 -2.38 5.79 4.40
C GLY A 151 -1.39 5.08 5.31
N GLU A 152 -1.79 3.97 5.95
CA GLU A 152 -0.90 3.17 6.79
C GLU A 152 0.22 2.50 5.97
N THR A 153 -0.12 1.93 4.81
CA THR A 153 0.83 1.23 3.94
C THR A 153 1.88 2.19 3.37
N ASP A 154 1.43 3.34 2.91
CA ASP A 154 2.23 4.39 2.30
C ASP A 154 3.14 5.08 3.33
N PHE A 155 2.66 5.29 4.56
CA PHE A 155 3.48 5.75 5.67
C PHE A 155 4.65 4.81 5.96
N LYS A 156 4.38 3.50 6.04
CA LYS A 156 5.43 2.47 6.20
C LYS A 156 6.43 2.47 5.04
N ALA A 157 5.98 2.80 3.84
CA ALA A 157 6.83 2.93 2.65
C ALA A 157 7.56 4.29 2.56
N GLY A 158 7.25 5.25 3.45
CA GLY A 158 7.82 6.59 3.44
C GLY A 158 7.36 7.45 2.25
N LYS A 159 6.19 7.18 1.68
CA LYS A 159 5.66 7.89 0.50
C LYS A 159 4.30 8.48 0.84
N ASN A 160 4.15 9.80 0.81
CA ASN A 160 2.84 10.43 0.97
C ASN A 160 2.28 10.75 -0.42
N ASP A 161 1.45 9.86 -0.97
CA ASP A 161 0.94 9.97 -2.35
C ASP A 161 -0.51 9.47 -2.45
N ALA A 162 -1.42 10.24 -1.84
CA ALA A 162 -2.85 9.95 -1.87
C ALA A 162 -3.40 9.97 -3.31
N GLU A 163 -2.91 10.89 -4.15
CA GLU A 163 -3.36 11.12 -5.53
C GLU A 163 -3.20 9.90 -6.43
N SER A 164 -2.12 9.13 -6.25
CA SER A 164 -1.86 7.90 -7.03
C SER A 164 -3.00 6.87 -6.94
N HIS A 165 -3.80 6.90 -5.87
CA HIS A 165 -4.88 5.93 -5.61
C HIS A 165 -6.25 6.34 -6.16
N LEU A 166 -6.36 7.53 -6.78
CA LEU A 166 -7.65 8.17 -7.09
C LEU A 166 -8.11 8.03 -8.56
N ALA A 167 -7.30 7.43 -9.42
CA ALA A 167 -7.60 7.32 -10.84
C ALA A 167 -8.89 6.51 -11.10
N GLY A 168 -9.81 7.08 -11.88
CA GLY A 168 -11.06 6.42 -12.28
C GLY A 168 -12.13 6.28 -11.18
N LYS A 169 -11.97 6.97 -10.04
CA LYS A 169 -12.90 6.90 -8.92
C LYS A 169 -13.95 8.04 -8.97
N SER A 170 -15.09 7.85 -8.31
CA SER A 170 -16.11 8.89 -8.14
C SER A 170 -15.63 10.00 -7.19
N ASP A 171 -16.24 11.18 -7.24
CA ASP A 171 -15.83 12.29 -6.39
C ASP A 171 -16.13 12.04 -4.91
N THR A 172 -17.28 11.41 -4.61
CA THR A 172 -17.61 10.97 -3.23
C THR A 172 -16.54 10.02 -2.68
N TYR A 173 -16.10 9.06 -3.49
CA TYR A 173 -15.01 8.17 -3.10
C TYR A 173 -13.72 8.97 -2.83
N LYS A 174 -13.34 9.90 -3.71
CA LYS A 174 -12.08 10.66 -3.59
C LYS A 174 -12.05 11.48 -2.30
N GLU A 175 -13.13 12.17 -1.98
CA GLU A 175 -13.23 12.99 -0.76
C GLU A 175 -13.13 12.13 0.50
N ALA A 176 -13.87 11.02 0.53
CA ALA A 176 -13.85 10.06 1.62
C ALA A 176 -12.46 9.43 1.80
N PHE A 177 -11.82 9.05 0.70
CA PHE A 177 -10.47 8.49 0.65
C PHE A 177 -9.44 9.47 1.18
N LYS A 178 -9.39 10.71 0.65
CA LYS A 178 -8.41 11.71 1.06
C LYS A 178 -8.51 12.02 2.55
N THR A 179 -9.73 12.14 3.06
CA THR A 179 -9.97 12.39 4.48
C THR A 179 -9.44 11.25 5.35
N ALA A 180 -9.80 10.00 5.04
CA ALA A 180 -9.37 8.84 5.80
C ALA A 180 -7.85 8.58 5.66
N TYR A 181 -7.28 8.84 4.49
CA TYR A 181 -5.85 8.76 4.23
C TYR A 181 -5.08 9.75 5.10
N ALA A 182 -5.47 11.02 5.09
CA ALA A 182 -4.81 12.06 5.89
C ALA A 182 -4.92 11.78 7.40
N ALA A 183 -6.09 11.31 7.86
CA ALA A 183 -6.27 10.90 9.25
C ALA A 183 -5.38 9.72 9.64
N SER A 184 -5.30 8.69 8.77
CA SER A 184 -4.43 7.54 8.97
C SER A 184 -2.95 7.94 9.00
N TRP A 185 -2.52 8.78 8.07
CA TRP A 185 -1.16 9.33 8.03
C TRP A 185 -0.79 10.06 9.32
N SER A 186 -1.66 10.97 9.78
CA SER A 186 -1.44 11.72 11.02
C SER A 186 -1.39 10.81 12.25
N LEU A 187 -2.23 9.77 12.29
CA LEU A 187 -2.21 8.79 13.37
C LEU A 187 -0.88 8.01 13.40
N GLU A 188 -0.39 7.55 12.25
CA GLU A 188 0.89 6.87 12.15
C GLU A 188 2.08 7.78 12.52
N GLU A 189 2.02 9.05 12.15
CA GLU A 189 3.01 10.05 12.57
C GLU A 189 3.02 10.23 14.09
N GLN A 190 1.84 10.34 14.73
CA GLN A 190 1.74 10.41 16.19
C GLN A 190 2.28 9.15 16.87
N LYS A 191 1.96 7.95 16.34
CA LYS A 191 2.52 6.68 16.84
C LYS A 191 4.05 6.69 16.78
N LYS A 192 4.62 7.12 15.65
CA LYS A 192 6.08 7.27 15.48
C LYS A 192 6.66 8.28 16.46
N THR A 193 6.04 9.44 16.64
CA THR A 193 6.51 10.43 17.62
C THR A 193 6.55 9.86 19.04
N HIS A 194 5.52 9.12 19.45
CA HIS A 194 5.51 8.51 20.79
C HIS A 194 6.54 7.39 20.94
N PHE A 195 6.77 6.61 19.88
CA PHE A 195 7.88 5.67 19.83
C PHE A 195 9.23 6.38 20.04
N GLU A 196 9.51 7.45 19.30
CA GLU A 196 10.78 8.18 19.44
C GLU A 196 10.93 8.80 20.84
N LYS A 197 9.86 9.38 21.41
CA LYS A 197 9.87 9.87 22.81
C LYS A 197 10.18 8.76 23.81
N GLY A 198 9.59 7.58 23.60
CA GLY A 198 9.87 6.39 24.40
C GLY A 198 11.35 6.04 24.31
N LYS A 199 11.89 5.97 23.09
CA LYS A 199 13.29 5.67 22.82
C LYS A 199 14.24 6.66 23.49
N GLU A 200 13.97 7.96 23.38
CA GLU A 200 14.75 9.00 24.06
C GLU A 200 14.73 8.82 25.58
N GLN A 201 13.58 8.53 26.18
CA GLN A 201 13.48 8.26 27.61
C GLN A 201 14.26 7.00 28.00
N GLY A 202 14.16 5.91 27.23
CA GLY A 202 14.92 4.68 27.47
C GLY A 202 16.44 4.87 27.34
N LEU A 203 16.88 5.80 26.49
CA LEU A 203 18.28 6.20 26.40
C LEU A 203 18.75 6.98 27.64
N ALA A 204 17.85 7.75 28.26
CA ALA A 204 18.16 8.62 29.39
C ALA A 204 18.05 7.93 30.76
N GLN A 205 17.11 7.00 30.93
CA GLN A 205 16.77 6.40 32.22
C GLN A 205 16.31 4.94 32.09
N GLU A 206 16.38 4.20 33.20
CA GLU A 206 16.11 2.76 33.21
C GLU A 206 14.65 2.41 33.42
N THR A 207 13.93 3.21 34.20
CA THR A 207 12.52 3.01 34.52
C THR A 207 11.64 3.78 33.56
N MET A 208 10.55 3.15 33.10
CA MET A 208 9.60 3.77 32.17
C MET A 208 8.59 4.62 32.94
N GLU A 209 8.41 5.87 32.52
CA GLU A 209 7.42 6.81 33.02
C GLU A 209 6.49 7.23 31.88
N ASP A 210 5.22 6.77 31.93
CA ASP A 210 4.24 6.92 30.85
C ASP A 210 2.94 7.62 31.29
N SER A 211 2.94 8.24 32.47
CA SER A 211 1.76 8.86 33.09
C SER A 211 1.18 10.01 32.26
N GLN A 212 2.01 10.67 31.44
CA GLN A 212 1.62 11.76 30.54
C GLN A 212 1.26 11.26 29.13
N ILE A 213 1.37 9.96 28.86
CA ILE A 213 1.13 9.37 27.54
C ILE A 213 -0.32 8.90 27.44
N ALA A 214 -1.00 9.31 26.38
CA ALA A 214 -2.39 8.90 26.13
C ALA A 214 -2.49 7.37 25.95
N PRO A 215 -3.54 6.71 26.45
CA PRO A 215 -3.65 5.25 26.47
C PRO A 215 -3.43 4.58 25.09
N GLU A 216 -3.88 5.21 24.02
CA GLU A 216 -3.76 4.74 22.64
C GLU A 216 -2.32 4.72 22.12
N PHE A 217 -1.40 5.49 22.71
CA PHE A 217 0.01 5.57 22.30
C PHE A 217 0.98 4.91 23.29
N LYS A 218 0.50 4.45 24.45
CA LYS A 218 1.33 3.73 25.44
C LYS A 218 2.10 2.54 24.85
N PRO A 219 1.52 1.69 23.98
CA PRO A 219 2.28 0.58 23.38
C PRO A 219 3.46 1.06 22.53
N ASN A 220 3.26 2.08 21.70
CA ASN A 220 4.32 2.65 20.85
C ASN A 220 5.44 3.26 21.70
N PHE A 221 5.05 4.00 22.75
CA PHE A 221 5.99 4.57 23.70
C PHE A 221 6.80 3.49 24.42
N ALA A 222 6.14 2.44 24.92
CA ALA A 222 6.79 1.35 25.64
C ALA A 222 7.76 0.56 24.74
N GLU A 223 7.39 0.31 23.49
CA GLU A 223 8.27 -0.33 22.51
C GLU A 223 9.52 0.53 22.25
N GLY A 224 9.33 1.84 22.00
CA GLY A 224 10.44 2.77 21.85
C GLY A 224 11.35 2.78 23.07
N PHE A 225 10.77 2.83 24.27
CA PHE A 225 11.50 2.80 25.54
C PHE A 225 12.38 1.56 25.69
N GLN A 226 11.86 0.38 25.37
CA GLN A 226 12.64 -0.86 25.40
C GLN A 226 13.83 -0.81 24.42
N VAL A 227 13.62 -0.31 23.21
CA VAL A 227 14.69 -0.13 22.21
C VAL A 227 15.76 0.83 22.74
N GLY A 228 15.36 1.98 23.27
CA GLY A 228 16.28 2.96 23.85
C GLY A 228 17.10 2.41 25.02
N ASN A 229 16.46 1.65 25.92
CA ASN A 229 17.16 1.03 27.05
C ASN A 229 18.17 -0.04 26.62
N LYS A 230 17.85 -0.79 25.56
CA LYS A 230 18.78 -1.74 24.96
C LYS A 230 19.99 -1.01 24.37
N GLU A 231 19.77 0.04 23.57
CA GLU A 231 20.85 0.86 23.01
C GLU A 231 21.73 1.49 24.10
N ARG A 232 21.11 2.00 25.18
CA ARG A 232 21.84 2.51 26.36
C ARG A 232 22.73 1.43 26.98
N THR A 233 22.21 0.23 27.15
CA THR A 233 22.93 -0.90 27.74
C THR A 233 24.13 -1.28 26.87
N GLU A 234 23.94 -1.42 25.56
CA GLU A 234 25.03 -1.72 24.61
C GLU A 234 26.12 -0.63 24.61
N LYS A 235 25.72 0.64 24.69
CA LYS A 235 26.66 1.77 24.78
C LYS A 235 27.51 1.69 26.06
N ILE A 236 26.88 1.49 27.22
CA ILE A 236 27.58 1.40 28.50
C ILE A 236 28.49 0.16 28.53
N GLU A 237 28.04 -0.99 28.03
CA GLU A 237 28.89 -2.18 27.92
C GLU A 237 30.16 -1.90 27.10
N LYS A 238 30.03 -1.19 25.98
CA LYS A 238 31.17 -0.81 25.15
C LYS A 238 32.13 0.12 25.91
N GLU A 239 31.62 1.14 26.59
CA GLU A 239 32.43 2.05 27.41
C GLU A 239 33.16 1.30 28.52
N GLN A 240 32.47 0.38 29.21
CA GLN A 240 33.08 -0.46 30.25
C GLN A 240 34.15 -1.40 29.69
N ALA A 241 33.93 -1.99 28.51
CA ALA A 241 34.93 -2.80 27.84
C ALA A 241 36.19 -1.98 27.46
N GLU A 242 36.03 -0.75 26.97
CA GLU A 242 37.15 0.15 26.65
C GLU A 242 37.97 0.50 27.92
N LEU A 243 37.29 0.83 29.02
CA LEU A 243 37.91 1.08 30.32
C LEU A 243 38.65 -0.17 30.84
N GLY A 244 38.01 -1.33 30.75
CA GLY A 244 38.59 -2.61 31.15
C GLY A 244 39.85 -2.93 30.36
N GLU A 245 39.79 -2.86 29.02
CA GLU A 245 40.95 -3.13 28.16
C GLU A 245 42.12 -2.18 28.44
N LYS A 246 41.83 -0.89 28.69
CA LYS A 246 42.85 0.08 29.08
C LYS A 246 43.49 -0.26 30.43
N ALA A 247 42.68 -0.49 31.46
CA ALA A 247 43.17 -0.83 32.79
C ALA A 247 44.01 -2.12 32.78
N GLY A 248 43.59 -3.13 32.03
CA GLY A 248 44.33 -4.37 31.85
C GLY A 248 45.67 -4.16 31.15
N LYS A 249 45.72 -3.29 30.12
CA LYS A 249 46.98 -2.95 29.44
C LYS A 249 47.97 -2.22 30.35
N GLU A 250 47.46 -1.33 31.20
CA GLU A 250 48.22 -0.52 32.15
C GLU A 250 48.59 -1.29 33.43
N LEU A 251 48.11 -2.54 33.59
CA LEU A 251 48.26 -3.34 34.81
C LEU A 251 47.72 -2.63 36.06
N ALA A 252 46.70 -1.81 35.87
CA ALA A 252 45.96 -1.19 36.98
C ALA A 252 45.16 -2.25 37.74
N GLY A 253 44.69 -1.93 38.94
CA GLY A 253 43.81 -2.83 39.70
C GLY A 253 42.52 -3.14 38.93
N LYS A 254 42.08 -4.40 38.95
CA LYS A 254 40.82 -4.82 38.31
C LYS A 254 39.63 -4.30 39.12
N ASN A 255 39.19 -3.09 38.81
CA ASN A 255 38.09 -2.44 39.51
C ASN A 255 37.11 -1.81 38.51
N PRO A 256 35.98 -2.48 38.19
CA PRO A 256 34.90 -1.86 37.44
C PRO A 256 34.22 -0.81 38.32
N GLU A 257 34.24 0.44 37.86
CA GLU A 257 33.59 1.57 38.54
C GLU A 257 32.06 1.49 38.42
N ASN A 258 31.54 1.15 37.24
CA ASN A 258 30.10 0.94 37.06
C ASN A 258 29.72 -0.51 37.40
N ARG A 259 28.91 -0.66 38.46
CA ARG A 259 28.40 -1.95 38.96
C ARG A 259 26.87 -2.02 38.96
N GLU A 260 26.22 -1.08 38.27
CA GLU A 260 24.75 -1.00 38.22
C GLU A 260 24.13 -2.28 37.63
N LYS A 261 24.82 -2.90 36.66
CA LYS A 261 24.42 -4.18 36.07
C LYS A 261 25.58 -5.15 35.96
N ASP A 262 25.28 -6.42 36.13
CA ASP A 262 26.23 -7.53 35.97
C ASP A 262 26.84 -7.57 34.55
N VAL A 263 26.06 -7.23 33.51
CA VAL A 263 26.55 -7.18 32.13
C VAL A 263 27.67 -6.13 31.94
N TYR A 264 27.58 -4.99 32.62
CA TYR A 264 28.59 -3.92 32.59
C TYR A 264 29.90 -4.38 33.23
N VAL A 265 29.79 -5.01 34.40
CA VAL A 265 30.93 -5.60 35.12
C VAL A 265 31.60 -6.67 34.26
N LYS A 266 30.83 -7.60 33.67
CA LYS A 266 31.37 -8.65 32.81
C LYS A 266 32.07 -8.10 31.57
N ALA A 267 31.52 -7.07 30.93
CA ALA A 267 32.15 -6.40 29.80
C ALA A 267 33.53 -5.83 30.17
N TYR A 268 33.60 -5.10 31.29
CA TYR A 268 34.87 -4.59 31.83
C TYR A 268 35.86 -5.71 32.14
N GLU A 269 35.46 -6.71 32.92
CA GLU A 269 36.37 -7.75 33.40
C GLU A 269 36.93 -8.60 32.27
N THR A 270 36.10 -8.93 31.28
CA THR A 270 36.52 -9.67 30.09
C THR A 270 37.54 -8.88 29.29
N ALA A 271 37.28 -7.58 29.08
CA ALA A 271 38.19 -6.71 28.34
C ALA A 271 39.50 -6.45 29.12
N TYR A 272 39.43 -6.35 30.44
CA TYR A 272 40.60 -6.27 31.32
C TYR A 272 41.53 -7.48 31.15
N GLU A 273 41.00 -8.70 31.21
CA GLU A 273 41.81 -9.91 31.03
C GLU A 273 42.47 -9.95 29.65
N LYS A 274 41.76 -9.49 28.61
CA LYS A 274 42.29 -9.36 27.25
C LYS A 274 43.44 -8.35 27.19
N GLY A 275 43.27 -7.16 27.78
CA GLY A 275 44.30 -6.14 27.87
C GLY A 275 45.55 -6.63 28.60
N TYR A 276 45.36 -7.26 29.75
CA TYR A 276 46.42 -7.84 30.57
C TYR A 276 47.22 -8.91 29.83
N LYS A 277 46.53 -9.89 29.21
CA LYS A 277 47.16 -10.96 28.42
C LYS A 277 47.93 -10.39 27.22
N SER A 278 47.38 -9.36 26.57
CA SER A 278 48.05 -8.68 25.46
C SER A 278 49.37 -8.03 25.91
N THR A 279 49.35 -7.27 27.01
CA THR A 279 50.56 -6.66 27.58
C THR A 279 51.58 -7.71 27.98
N LYS A 280 51.15 -8.77 28.69
CA LYS A 280 52.03 -9.89 29.05
C LYS A 280 52.75 -10.47 27.83
N LYS A 281 52.00 -10.84 26.79
CA LYS A 281 52.56 -11.40 25.56
C LYS A 281 53.52 -10.44 24.85
N ALA A 282 53.21 -9.15 24.83
CA ALA A 282 54.08 -8.13 24.23
C ALA A 282 55.42 -7.99 24.99
N VAL A 283 55.38 -8.04 26.32
CA VAL A 283 56.56 -7.94 27.19
C VAL A 283 57.42 -9.20 27.12
N GLU A 284 56.79 -10.39 27.13
CA GLU A 284 57.49 -11.67 26.92
C GLU A 284 58.17 -11.67 25.53
N LYS A 285 57.48 -11.22 24.49
CA LYS A 285 58.06 -11.09 23.14
C LYS A 285 59.24 -10.11 23.12
N ALA A 286 59.15 -9.00 23.86
CA ALA A 286 60.25 -8.06 23.98
C ALA A 286 61.47 -8.69 24.67
N GLY A 287 61.26 -9.45 25.75
CA GLY A 287 62.31 -10.21 26.42
C GLY A 287 62.93 -11.27 25.50
N TYR A 288 62.10 -12.02 24.79
CA TYR A 288 62.53 -13.02 23.81
C TYR A 288 63.44 -12.42 22.73
N LYS A 289 63.06 -11.26 22.19
CA LYS A 289 63.88 -10.53 21.20
C LYS A 289 65.17 -10.00 21.83
N TYR A 290 65.09 -9.44 23.03
CA TYR A 290 66.25 -8.94 23.77
C TYR A 290 67.31 -10.04 23.96
N ALA A 291 66.89 -11.29 24.12
CA ALA A 291 67.79 -12.43 24.20
C ALA A 291 68.62 -12.67 22.93
N PHE A 292 68.19 -12.23 21.75
CA PHE A 292 69.03 -12.29 20.56
C PHE A 292 69.99 -11.10 20.44
N GLU A 293 69.62 -9.95 21.00
CA GLU A 293 70.35 -8.69 20.84
C GLU A 293 71.40 -8.47 21.93
N ASN A 294 71.25 -9.10 23.10
CA ASN A 294 72.08 -8.85 24.27
C ASN A 294 72.53 -10.15 24.91
N TYR A 295 73.83 -10.29 25.18
CA TYR A 295 74.37 -11.46 25.85
C TYR A 295 73.85 -11.59 27.28
N ASP A 296 74.01 -10.56 28.10
CA ASP A 296 73.62 -10.57 29.51
C ASP A 296 72.18 -10.11 29.70
N LEU A 297 71.47 -10.71 30.67
CA LEU A 297 70.13 -10.27 31.06
C LEU A 297 70.22 -8.96 31.84
N LYS A 298 69.81 -7.85 31.20
CA LYS A 298 69.59 -6.57 31.86
C LYS A 298 68.17 -6.09 31.57
N VAL A 299 67.35 -5.99 32.63
CA VAL A 299 65.95 -5.56 32.48
C VAL A 299 65.93 -4.07 32.14
N PRO A 300 65.29 -3.66 31.02
CA PRO A 300 65.12 -2.24 30.69
C PRO A 300 64.35 -1.48 31.77
N ALA A 301 64.72 -0.23 32.05
CA ALA A 301 64.11 0.61 33.08
C ALA A 301 62.57 0.71 32.99
N LYS A 302 62.01 0.63 31.77
CA LYS A 302 60.56 0.63 31.51
C LYS A 302 59.82 -0.61 32.07
N TYR A 303 60.52 -1.71 32.32
CA TYR A 303 59.95 -2.93 32.91
C TYR A 303 60.41 -3.14 34.36
N GLU A 304 61.52 -2.51 34.75
CA GLU A 304 62.19 -2.73 36.03
C GLU A 304 61.34 -2.35 37.25
N LYS A 305 60.55 -1.27 37.15
CA LYS A 305 59.75 -0.74 38.27
C LYS A 305 58.49 -1.54 38.59
N ASN A 306 57.97 -2.31 37.64
CA ASN A 306 56.75 -3.10 37.83
C ASN A 306 57.13 -4.58 37.90
N GLU A 307 56.87 -5.22 39.05
CA GLU A 307 57.26 -6.61 39.31
C GLU A 307 56.71 -7.59 38.26
N SER A 308 55.48 -7.38 37.77
CA SER A 308 54.89 -8.23 36.73
C SER A 308 55.59 -8.04 35.39
N LEU A 309 55.83 -6.79 34.97
CA LEU A 309 56.55 -6.51 33.71
C LEU A 309 57.98 -7.05 33.75
N LYS A 310 58.68 -6.83 34.86
CA LYS A 310 60.03 -7.36 35.10
C LYS A 310 60.05 -8.87 34.97
N LYS A 311 59.13 -9.56 35.66
CA LYS A 311 59.00 -11.02 35.61
C LYS A 311 58.75 -11.52 34.19
N TRP A 312 57.78 -10.98 33.47
CA TRP A 312 57.44 -11.42 32.11
C TRP A 312 58.55 -11.15 31.10
N PHE A 313 59.28 -10.04 31.27
CA PHE A 313 60.43 -9.76 30.42
C PHE A 313 61.53 -10.81 30.61
N ILE A 314 61.82 -11.17 31.86
CA ILE A 314 62.79 -12.21 32.21
C ILE A 314 62.33 -13.58 31.70
N GLU A 315 61.05 -13.92 31.89
CA GLU A 315 60.45 -15.16 31.35
C GLU A 315 60.58 -15.22 29.82
N GLY A 316 60.27 -14.11 29.14
CA GLY A 316 60.46 -13.96 27.70
C GLY A 316 61.91 -14.18 27.26
N PHE A 317 62.87 -13.54 27.93
CA PHE A 317 64.30 -13.72 27.65
C PHE A 317 64.73 -15.18 27.80
N LYS A 318 64.36 -15.83 28.90
CA LYS A 318 64.69 -17.22 29.19
C LYS A 318 63.98 -18.22 28.28
N SER A 319 62.83 -17.85 27.71
CA SER A 319 62.07 -18.73 26.82
C SER A 319 62.73 -18.92 25.44
N ASN A 320 63.71 -18.08 25.08
CA ASN A 320 64.43 -18.17 23.82
C ASN A 320 65.55 -19.22 23.86
N LYS A 321 65.17 -20.49 23.62
CA LYS A 321 66.11 -21.63 23.60
C LYS A 321 67.24 -21.47 22.59
N LYS A 322 66.95 -20.99 21.38
CA LYS A 322 67.96 -20.80 20.33
C LYS A 322 69.02 -19.76 20.74
N ALA A 323 68.60 -18.65 21.36
CA ALA A 323 69.57 -17.68 21.87
C ALA A 323 70.39 -18.25 23.03
N ALA A 324 69.82 -19.11 23.88
CA ALA A 324 70.55 -19.79 24.94
C ALA A 324 71.59 -20.77 24.36
N GLU A 325 71.21 -21.57 23.37
CA GLU A 325 72.10 -22.49 22.63
C GLU A 325 73.27 -21.73 21.98
N ILE A 326 73.00 -20.61 21.30
CA ILE A 326 74.04 -19.74 20.71
C ILE A 326 75.05 -19.28 21.77
N ARG A 327 74.58 -18.85 22.94
CA ARG A 327 75.46 -18.41 24.04
C ARG A 327 76.30 -19.56 24.57
N GLU A 328 75.69 -20.71 24.81
CA GLU A 328 76.38 -21.89 25.34
C GLU A 328 77.45 -22.40 24.39
N GLU A 329 77.11 -22.56 23.11
CA GLU A 329 78.07 -23.02 22.11
C GLU A 329 79.18 -21.99 21.84
N GLY A 330 78.83 -20.71 21.72
CA GLY A 330 79.81 -19.65 21.54
C GLY A 330 80.77 -19.60 22.73
N TYR A 331 80.26 -19.68 23.96
CA TYR A 331 81.08 -19.72 25.17
C TYR A 331 82.03 -20.92 25.18
N LYS A 332 81.53 -22.15 24.96
CA LYS A 332 82.37 -23.37 24.88
C LYS A 332 83.47 -23.26 23.83
N LYS A 333 83.17 -22.67 22.67
CA LYS A 333 84.15 -22.44 21.60
C LYS A 333 85.13 -21.33 21.94
N GLY A 334 84.72 -20.35 22.75
CA GLY A 334 85.56 -19.29 23.31
C GLY A 334 86.55 -19.77 24.36
N ASP A 335 86.13 -20.69 25.23
CA ASP A 335 86.92 -21.34 26.29
C ASP A 335 87.86 -22.45 25.76
N SER A 336 87.84 -22.67 24.44
CA SER A 336 88.73 -23.65 23.78
C SER A 336 90.05 -23.01 23.38
N TRP A 337 91.14 -23.78 23.37
CA TRP A 337 92.42 -23.41 22.75
C TRP A 337 92.23 -22.86 21.31
N LEU A 338 91.26 -23.40 20.56
CA LEU A 338 90.98 -23.03 19.17
C LEU A 338 90.11 -21.77 19.00
N ALA A 339 89.84 -21.02 20.07
CA ALA A 339 88.93 -19.88 20.05
C ALA A 339 89.33 -18.74 19.07
N PHE A 340 90.60 -18.66 18.67
CA PHE A 340 91.05 -17.76 17.60
C PHE A 340 90.41 -18.08 16.24
N PHE A 341 90.26 -19.37 15.90
CA PHE A 341 89.64 -19.80 14.64
C PHE A 341 88.11 -19.62 14.68
N TYR A 342 87.46 -19.94 15.80
CA TYR A 342 86.01 -19.84 15.91
C TYR A 342 85.48 -18.40 15.92
N LYS A 343 86.30 -17.41 16.30
CA LYS A 343 85.94 -15.98 16.20
C LYS A 343 85.81 -15.52 14.74
N ASN A 344 86.63 -16.06 13.84
CA ASN A 344 86.64 -15.65 12.42
C ASN A 344 85.66 -16.45 11.55
N PHE A 345 85.06 -17.51 12.10
CA PHE A 345 84.12 -18.38 11.39
C PHE A 345 82.82 -18.58 12.18
N VAL A 346 81.79 -17.80 11.82
CA VAL A 346 80.44 -17.94 12.39
C VAL A 346 79.69 -19.01 11.61
N PRO A 347 79.21 -20.10 12.26
CA PRO A 347 78.42 -21.13 11.61
C PRO A 347 77.21 -20.53 10.88
N SER A 348 76.86 -21.10 9.72
CA SER A 348 75.71 -20.64 8.92
C SER A 348 74.41 -20.58 9.73
N GLU A 349 74.23 -21.51 10.66
CA GLU A 349 73.09 -21.64 11.57
C GLU A 349 72.92 -20.44 12.53
N TYR A 350 74.00 -19.71 12.80
CA TYR A 350 74.05 -18.55 13.70
C TYR A 350 74.28 -17.22 12.98
N LYS A 351 74.32 -17.24 11.64
CA LYS A 351 74.62 -16.05 10.83
C LYS A 351 73.66 -14.88 11.08
N GLU A 352 72.39 -15.17 11.34
CA GLU A 352 71.36 -14.16 11.64
C GLU A 352 71.52 -13.50 13.03
N HIS A 353 72.26 -14.15 13.93
CA HIS A 353 72.53 -13.68 15.30
C HIS A 353 74.03 -13.65 15.57
N LYS A 354 74.80 -13.28 14.54
CA LYS A 354 76.26 -13.26 14.53
C LYS A 354 76.82 -12.48 15.73
N GLU A 355 76.27 -11.31 16.03
CA GLU A 355 76.73 -10.45 17.12
C GLU A 355 76.65 -11.15 18.49
N LEU A 356 75.56 -11.88 18.75
CA LEU A 356 75.41 -12.64 19.99
C LEU A 356 76.42 -13.79 20.08
N TYR A 357 76.66 -14.49 18.98
CA TYR A 357 77.63 -15.58 18.91
C TYR A 357 79.07 -15.07 19.11
N GLU A 358 79.43 -13.93 18.52
CA GLU A 358 80.74 -13.31 18.71
C GLU A 358 80.95 -12.85 20.16
N GLN A 359 79.94 -12.22 20.77
CA GLN A 359 79.96 -11.85 22.20
C GLN A 359 80.13 -13.09 23.09
N ALA A 360 79.48 -14.20 22.75
CA ALA A 360 79.59 -15.45 23.48
C ALA A 360 81.00 -16.05 23.44
N ILE A 361 81.65 -16.05 22.27
CA ILE A 361 83.05 -16.47 22.13
C ILE A 361 83.97 -15.58 22.96
N GLU A 362 83.76 -14.27 22.94
CA GLU A 362 84.58 -13.33 23.71
C GLU A 362 84.44 -13.56 25.22
N LYS A 363 83.22 -13.83 25.72
CA LYS A 363 82.99 -14.18 27.12
C LYS A 363 83.68 -15.48 27.51
N GLY A 364 83.64 -16.51 26.66
CA GLY A 364 84.34 -17.77 26.92
C GLY A 364 85.87 -17.64 26.93
N LYS A 365 86.44 -16.78 26.08
CA LYS A 365 87.90 -16.51 26.06
C LYS A 365 88.43 -15.86 27.33
N ASN A 366 87.56 -15.12 28.01
CA ASN A 366 87.90 -14.33 29.20
C ASN A 366 87.48 -15.03 30.50
N ALA A 367 86.93 -16.24 30.41
CA ALA A 367 86.64 -17.11 31.54
C ALA A 367 87.91 -17.83 32.00
#